data_AF-A0A3A4P6Z6-F1
#
_entry.id   AF-A0A3A4P6Z6-F1
#
_cell.length_a   1.000
_cell.length_b   1.000
_cell.length_c   1.000
_cell.angle_alpha   90.00
_cell.angle_beta   90.00
_cell.angle_gamma   90.00
#
_symmetry.space_group_name_H-M   'P 1'
#
loop_
_entity.id
_entity.type
_entity.pdbx_description
1 polymer ?
#
loop_
_entity_poly.entity_id
_entity_poly.type
_entity_poly.pdbx_seq_one_letter_code
_entity_poly.pdbx_strand_id
1 'polypeptide(L)'
;MLALADEIQKYLLPILGERVSRRFILAYCAKYNIQPHEIGDNDLKTVGIYLRDNLQFFVGTQRAHNVLEQLQKQMVKSKEMNR
;
A
#
# COMPACT_ATOMS: atom_id res chain seq x y z
N MET A 1 -12.21 -9.85 9.90
CA MET A 1 -10.95 -9.64 9.16
C MET A 1 -11.19 -8.47 8.22
N LEU A 2 -10.46 -7.36 8.37
CA LEU A 2 -10.49 -6.29 7.36
C LEU A 2 -9.74 -6.79 6.13
N ALA A 3 -10.20 -6.47 4.93
CA ALA A 3 -9.49 -6.86 3.72
C ALA A 3 -8.14 -6.13 3.66
N LEU A 4 -7.08 -6.79 3.19
CA LEU A 4 -5.74 -6.18 3.10
C LEU A 4 -5.74 -4.87 2.28
N ALA A 5 -6.62 -4.78 1.28
CA ALA A 5 -6.87 -3.55 0.54
C ALA A 5 -7.28 -2.38 1.45
N ASP A 6 -8.12 -2.61 2.46
CA ASP A 6 -8.56 -1.58 3.40
C ASP A 6 -7.39 -1.13 4.30
N GLU A 7 -6.50 -2.05 4.68
CA GLU A 7 -5.31 -1.72 5.45
C GLU A 7 -4.32 -0.87 4.65
N ILE A 8 -4.10 -1.24 3.38
CA ILE A 8 -3.33 -0.44 2.43
C ILE A 8 -3.97 0.94 2.26
N GLN A 9 -5.31 1.01 2.14
CA GLN A 9 -6.01 2.29 2.01
C GLN A 9 -5.82 3.17 3.23
N LYS A 10 -5.98 2.62 4.45
CA LYS A 10 -5.76 3.36 5.71
C LYS A 10 -4.35 3.92 5.80
N TYR A 11 -3.37 3.17 5.32
CA TYR A 11 -1.98 3.61 5.29
C TYR A 11 -1.75 4.75 4.29
N LEU A 12 -2.34 4.67 3.10
CA LEU A 12 -2.23 5.70 2.06
C LEU A 12 -3.04 6.96 2.35
N LEU A 13 -4.14 6.83 3.11
CA LEU A 13 -5.09 7.90 3.42
C LEU A 13 -4.43 9.20 3.91
N PRO A 14 -3.56 9.20 4.94
CA PRO A 14 -2.93 10.43 5.42
C PRO A 14 -1.88 11.02 4.45
N ILE A 15 -1.44 10.25 3.45
CA ILE A 15 -0.38 10.64 2.51
C ILE A 15 -0.97 11.24 1.23
N LEU A 16 -1.99 10.56 0.70
CA LEU A 16 -2.56 10.84 -0.63
C LEU A 16 -3.99 11.38 -0.57
N GLY A 17 -4.67 11.26 0.57
CA GLY A 17 -6.10 11.51 0.70
C GLY A 17 -6.94 10.37 0.13
N GLU A 18 -8.20 10.31 0.56
CA GLU A 18 -9.11 9.19 0.29
C GLU A 18 -9.24 8.84 -1.20
N ARG A 19 -9.50 9.84 -2.04
CA ARG A 19 -9.76 9.64 -3.47
C ARG A 19 -8.56 9.07 -4.21
N VAL A 20 -7.35 9.55 -3.90
CA VAL A 20 -6.12 9.11 -4.55
C VAL A 20 -5.72 7.73 -4.04
N SER A 21 -5.84 7.49 -2.73
CA SER A 21 -5.59 6.19 -2.10
C SER A 21 -6.43 5.07 -2.75
N ARG A 22 -7.74 5.32 -2.91
CA ARG A 22 -8.66 4.37 -3.55
C ARG A 22 -8.31 4.14 -5.02
N ARG A 23 -8.00 5.21 -5.76
CA ARG A 23 -7.56 5.09 -7.17
C ARG A 23 -6.30 4.24 -7.29
N PHE A 24 -5.37 4.35 -6.34
CA PHE A 24 -4.14 3.59 -6.33
C PHE A 24 -4.39 2.08 -6.21
N ILE A 25 -5.25 1.69 -5.28
CA ILE A 25 -5.64 0.28 -5.09
C ILE A 25 -6.33 -0.25 -6.34
N LEU A 26 -7.25 0.52 -6.92
CA LEU A 26 -7.94 0.13 -8.15
C LEU A 26 -6.97 0.01 -9.34
N ALA A 27 -5.97 0.89 -9.43
CA ALA A 27 -4.96 0.83 -10.49
C ALA A 27 -4.02 -0.39 -10.33
N TYR A 28 -3.67 -0.75 -9.10
CA TYR A 28 -2.99 -2.01 -8.79
C TYR A 28 -3.84 -3.21 -9.24
N CYS A 29 -5.09 -3.25 -8.79
CA CYS A 29 -6.06 -4.30 -9.12
C CYS A 29 -6.21 -4.49 -10.64
N ALA A 30 -6.38 -3.38 -11.37
CA ALA A 30 -6.48 -3.40 -12.83
C ALA A 30 -5.20 -3.91 -13.51
N LYS A 31 -4.01 -3.57 -12.99
CA LYS A 31 -2.73 -4.02 -13.55
C LYS A 31 -2.53 -5.53 -13.42
N TYR A 32 -2.98 -6.12 -12.33
CA TYR A 32 -2.78 -7.55 -12.04
C TYR A 32 -4.03 -8.41 -12.27
N ASN A 33 -5.10 -7.81 -12.81
CA ASN A 33 -6.39 -8.46 -13.08
C ASN A 33 -6.96 -9.18 -11.86
N ILE A 34 -7.00 -8.47 -10.73
CA ILE A 34 -7.58 -8.94 -9.46
C ILE A 34 -8.58 -7.91 -8.92
N GLN A 35 -9.45 -8.33 -8.02
CA GLN A 35 -10.37 -7.47 -7.27
C GLN A 35 -9.74 -7.04 -5.93
N PRO A 36 -10.17 -5.90 -5.34
CA PRO A 36 -9.63 -5.44 -4.05
C PRO A 36 -9.73 -6.46 -2.91
N HIS A 37 -10.80 -7.27 -2.88
CA HIS A 37 -10.98 -8.30 -1.85
C HIS A 37 -10.11 -9.54 -2.06
N GLU A 38 -9.47 -9.68 -3.24
CA GLU A 38 -8.56 -10.78 -3.57
C GLU A 38 -7.11 -10.45 -3.22
N ILE A 39 -6.79 -9.20 -2.85
CA ILE A 39 -5.46 -8.82 -2.39
C ILE A 39 -5.16 -9.58 -1.10
N GLY A 40 -4.19 -10.49 -1.16
CA GLY A 40 -3.77 -11.32 -0.03
C GLY A 40 -2.31 -11.13 0.35
N ASP A 41 -1.86 -11.89 1.34
CA ASP A 41 -0.48 -11.80 1.85
C ASP A 41 0.59 -12.05 0.77
N ASN A 42 0.28 -12.88 -0.22
CA ASN A 42 1.17 -13.16 -1.35
C ASN A 42 1.39 -11.93 -2.25
N ASP A 43 0.45 -10.99 -2.25
CA ASP A 43 0.50 -9.76 -3.04
C ASP A 43 1.28 -8.65 -2.35
N LEU A 44 1.54 -8.74 -1.04
CA LEU A 44 2.17 -7.67 -0.25
C LEU A 44 3.47 -7.16 -0.87
N LYS A 45 4.32 -8.07 -1.37
CA LYS A 45 5.57 -7.70 -2.02
C LYS A 45 5.33 -6.91 -3.31
N THR A 46 4.38 -7.35 -4.13
CA THR A 46 4.04 -6.74 -5.41
C THR A 46 3.35 -5.39 -5.22
N VAL A 47 2.42 -5.31 -4.26
CA VAL A 47 1.81 -4.05 -3.79
C VAL A 47 2.89 -3.08 -3.35
N GLY A 48 3.82 -3.50 -2.49
CA GLY A 48 4.90 -2.63 -2.00
C GLY A 48 5.76 -2.05 -3.12
N ILE A 49 6.13 -2.88 -4.11
CA ILE A 49 6.86 -2.42 -5.31
C ILE A 49 6.02 -1.43 -6.12
N TYR A 50 4.74 -1.76 -6.36
CA TYR A 50 3.84 -0.90 -7.10
C TYR A 50 3.65 0.47 -6.41
N LEU A 51 3.47 0.46 -5.08
CA LEU A 51 3.36 1.67 -4.27
C LEU A 51 4.62 2.51 -4.39
N ARG A 52 5.82 1.92 -4.26
CA ARG A 52 7.08 2.66 -4.41
C ARG A 52 7.16 3.37 -5.74
N ASP A 53 6.98 2.62 -6.82
CA ASP A 53 7.24 3.13 -8.18
C ASP A 53 6.25 4.23 -8.57
N ASN A 54 5.00 4.14 -8.08
CA ASN A 54 3.97 5.12 -8.40
C ASN A 54 3.92 6.27 -7.38
N LEU A 55 4.24 6.07 -6.11
CA LEU A 55 4.25 7.16 -5.10
C LEU A 55 5.26 8.24 -5.47
N GLN A 56 6.39 7.86 -6.07
CA GLN A 56 7.40 8.81 -6.56
C GLN A 56 6.80 9.85 -7.51
N PHE A 57 5.84 9.46 -8.35
CA PHE A 57 5.14 10.37 -9.26
C PHE A 57 4.22 11.37 -8.55
N PHE A 58 3.58 10.97 -7.45
CA PHE A 58 2.57 11.80 -6.78
C PHE A 58 3.14 12.70 -5.70
N VAL A 59 4.14 12.24 -4.95
CA VAL A 59 4.66 12.95 -3.78
C VAL A 59 6.14 13.34 -3.89
N GLY A 60 6.78 13.01 -5.02
CA GLY A 60 8.21 13.20 -5.25
C GLY A 60 9.07 12.13 -4.58
N THR A 61 10.29 11.95 -5.08
CA THR A 61 11.20 10.85 -4.70
C THR A 61 11.49 10.77 -3.20
N GLN A 62 11.71 11.92 -2.56
CA GLN A 62 12.05 11.98 -1.13
C GLN A 62 10.87 11.55 -0.24
N ARG A 63 9.66 12.01 -0.58
CA ARG A 63 8.47 11.72 0.21
C ARG A 63 8.02 10.27 0.00
N ALA A 64 8.18 9.74 -1.22
CA ALA A 64 7.95 8.32 -1.51
C ALA A 64 8.90 7.40 -0.71
N HIS A 65 10.19 7.77 -0.59
CA HIS A 65 11.14 7.03 0.25
C HIS A 65 10.71 7.00 1.73
N ASN A 66 10.35 8.17 2.29
CA ASN A 66 9.90 8.26 3.68
C ASN A 66 8.65 7.41 3.95
N VAL A 67 7.72 7.37 2.99
CA VAL A 67 6.51 6.55 3.07
C VAL A 67 6.87 5.07 3.08
N LEU A 68 7.75 4.60 2.20
CA LEU A 68 8.13 3.19 2.17
C LEU A 68 8.85 2.74 3.43
N GLU A 69 9.72 3.59 4.00
CA GLU A 69 10.36 3.30 5.28
C GLU A 69 9.34 3.16 6.41
N GLN A 70 8.34 4.04 6.46
CA GLN A 70 7.28 3.96 7.46
C GLN A 70 6.43 2.69 7.27
N LEU A 71 6.13 2.31 6.03
CA LEU A 71 5.35 1.12 5.69
C LEU A 71 6.11 -0.15 6.12
N GLN A 72 7.41 -0.24 5.81
CA GLN A 72 8.27 -1.35 6.26
C GLN A 72 8.35 -1.43 7.79
N LYS A 73 8.55 -0.30 8.49
CA LYS A 73 8.60 -0.27 9.96
C LYS A 73 7.30 -0.75 10.61
N GLN A 74 6.14 -0.41 10.03
CA GLN A 74 4.85 -0.88 10.54
C GLN A 74 4.62 -2.37 10.27
N MET A 75 5.02 -2.88 9.10
CA MET A 75 4.92 -4.31 8.78
C MET A 75 5.81 -5.17 9.69
N VAL A 76 6.99 -4.69 10.07
CA VAL A 76 7.87 -5.37 11.04
C VAL A 76 7.23 -5.39 12.43
N LYS A 77 6.72 -4.25 12.91
CA LYS A 77 6.02 -4.18 14.21
C LYS A 77 4.81 -5.10 14.29
N SER A 78 4.03 -5.22 13.21
CA SER A 78 2.85 -6.10 13.17
C SER A 78 3.22 -7.59 13.23
N LYS A 79 4.43 -7.97 12.81
CA LYS A 79 4.97 -9.34 12.97
C LYS A 79 5.51 -9.63 14.36
N GLU A 80 6.04 -8.63 15.07
CA GLU A 80 6.56 -8.79 16.43
C GLU A 80 5.45 -8.86 17.48
N MET A 81 4.32 -8.18 17.25
CA MET A 81 3.18 -8.14 18.18
C MET A 81 2.26 -9.37 18.09
N ASN A 82 2.49 -10.26 17.11
CA ASN A 82 1.76 -11.52 16.89
C ASN A 82 2.62 -12.77 17.20
N ARG A 83 3.75 -12.60 17.90
CA ARG A 83 4.56 -13.69 18.48
C ARG A 83 4.36 -13.74 19.98
#